data_AF-A0A819FMV3-F1
#
_entry.id   AF-A0A819FMV3-F1
#
_cell.length_a   1.000
_cell.length_b   1.000
_cell.length_c   1.000
_cell.angle_alpha   90.00
_cell.angle_beta   90.00
_cell.angle_gamma   90.00
#
_symmetry.space_group_name_H-M   'P 1'
#
loop_
_entity.id
_entity.type
_entity.pdbx_description
1 polymer ?
#
loop_
_entity_poly.entity_id
_entity_poly.type
_entity_poly.pdbx_seq_one_letter_code
_entity_poly.pdbx_strand_id
1 'polypeptide(L)'
;MLCIVNVRRELITIFDSLPNITDENELARFGGHVMLADYCPYNQELSYKNSNRDSRCYRSENQPPNKENYALEKYSSQSKCFDHGSIWEQYIDQCHRKRRVIPQAAGCYEFECISYKGFYVYIGKEKYLCEYQGQNLTIITAEYDSVYVGTIICPDCQIICGSLNNFQCPSEINKNHVQRQQQQQQSDIRLSVQNFCTRSYEYNQSSMSDKTNQLHIILQTIFLFSICLYIRKGF
;
A
#
# COMPACT_ATOMS: atom_id res chain seq x y z
N MET A 1 -12.35 12.34 -3.71
CA MET A 1 -12.67 11.36 -2.66
C MET A 1 -11.69 11.59 -1.52
N LEU A 2 -12.19 11.85 -0.32
CA LEU A 2 -11.39 12.05 0.89
C LEU A 2 -11.00 10.69 1.46
N CYS A 3 -9.74 10.51 1.86
CA CYS A 3 -9.25 9.21 2.31
C CYS A 3 -9.09 9.14 3.82
N ILE A 4 -9.89 8.30 4.50
CA ILE A 4 -9.73 8.14 5.95
C ILE A 4 -8.66 7.09 6.23
N VAL A 5 -7.41 7.56 6.27
CA VAL A 5 -6.23 6.73 6.50
C VAL A 5 -6.10 6.32 7.97
N ASN A 6 -6.86 6.93 8.89
CA ASN A 6 -6.72 6.72 10.33
C ASN A 6 -8.07 6.43 11.00
N VAL A 7 -8.28 5.17 11.36
CA VAL A 7 -9.46 4.74 12.13
C VAL A 7 -8.98 3.71 13.12
N ARG A 8 -9.07 4.00 14.42
CA ARG A 8 -9.27 2.91 15.40
C ARG A 8 -10.58 2.26 14.96
N ARG A 9 -10.48 1.05 14.39
CA ARG A 9 -11.55 0.23 13.78
C ARG A 9 -12.84 0.05 14.61
N GLU A 10 -12.90 0.60 15.82
CA GLU A 10 -14.02 0.47 16.75
C GLU A 10 -15.09 1.57 16.60
N LEU A 11 -14.93 2.58 15.73
CA LEU A 11 -15.80 3.76 15.72
C LEU A 11 -16.24 4.24 14.33
N ILE A 12 -16.57 3.33 13.41
CA ILE A 12 -17.45 3.69 12.28
C ILE A 12 -18.73 2.87 12.41
N THR A 13 -19.44 3.10 13.52
CA THR A 13 -20.90 3.09 13.51
C THR A 13 -21.30 4.54 13.27
N ILE A 14 -22.02 4.80 12.19
CA ILE A 14 -22.65 6.10 11.95
C ILE A 14 -23.79 6.20 12.99
N PHE A 15 -23.41 6.53 14.22
CA PHE A 15 -24.23 6.80 15.42
C PHE A 15 -25.34 5.82 15.83
N ASP A 16 -25.49 4.66 15.21
CA ASP A 16 -26.49 3.67 15.67
C ASP A 16 -26.20 3.14 17.08
N SER A 17 -24.92 3.16 17.50
CA SER A 17 -24.50 2.81 18.86
C SER A 17 -23.13 3.39 19.16
N LEU A 18 -22.95 3.91 20.37
CA LEU A 18 -21.63 4.31 20.90
C LEU A 18 -21.22 3.38 22.05
N PRO A 19 -19.94 2.93 22.10
CA PRO A 19 -19.46 2.13 23.21
C PRO A 19 -19.66 2.87 24.54
N ASN A 20 -20.26 2.19 25.52
CA ASN A 20 -20.57 2.71 26.86
C ASN A 20 -21.73 3.73 26.96
N ILE A 21 -22.51 3.93 25.90
CA ILE A 21 -23.74 4.75 25.96
C ILE A 21 -24.92 3.85 25.63
N THR A 22 -25.71 3.51 26.65
CA THR A 22 -26.89 2.64 26.50
C THR A 22 -28.22 3.41 26.57
N ASP A 23 -28.20 4.67 27.02
CA ASP A 23 -29.38 5.54 27.02
C ASP A 23 -29.52 6.23 25.65
N GLU A 24 -30.64 6.00 24.98
CA GLU A 24 -30.97 6.62 23.70
C GLU A 24 -31.05 8.15 23.81
N ASN A 25 -31.49 8.69 24.96
CA ASN A 25 -31.55 10.14 25.16
C ASN A 25 -30.17 10.76 25.29
N GLU A 26 -29.20 10.01 25.83
CA GLU A 26 -27.80 10.42 25.88
C GLU A 26 -27.16 10.33 24.49
N LEU A 27 -27.43 9.25 23.75
CA LEU A 27 -26.96 9.06 22.36
C LEU A 27 -27.43 10.19 21.43
N ALA A 28 -28.68 10.65 21.58
CA ALA A 28 -29.27 11.74 20.79
C ALA A 28 -28.57 13.10 20.96
N ARG A 29 -27.66 13.24 21.94
CA ARG A 29 -26.90 14.48 22.18
C ARG A 29 -25.62 14.55 21.36
N PHE A 30 -25.24 13.47 20.69
CA PHE A 30 -24.03 13.42 19.88
C PHE A 30 -24.34 13.53 18.38
N GLY A 31 -23.42 14.14 17.65
CA GLY A 31 -23.49 14.28 16.20
C GLY A 31 -22.13 14.63 15.62
N GLY A 32 -22.07 14.74 14.29
CA GLY A 32 -20.91 15.24 13.55
C GLY A 32 -20.62 16.71 13.87
N HIS A 33 -19.40 17.17 13.58
CA HIS A 33 -18.97 18.54 13.95
C HIS A 33 -19.48 19.64 13.01
N VAL A 34 -19.96 19.30 11.81
CA VAL A 34 -20.21 20.27 10.73
C VAL A 34 -21.70 20.56 10.58
N MET A 35 -22.06 21.82 10.86
CA MET A 35 -23.42 22.35 10.74
C MET A 35 -23.97 22.26 9.30
N LEU A 36 -23.14 22.46 8.27
CA LEU A 36 -23.56 22.37 6.86
C LEU A 36 -24.00 20.96 6.44
N ALA A 37 -23.65 19.95 7.22
CA ALA A 37 -24.10 18.58 7.02
C ALA A 37 -25.23 18.21 8.00
N ASP A 38 -25.92 19.20 8.59
CA ASP A 38 -26.93 19.01 9.63
C ASP A 38 -26.44 18.15 10.81
N TYR A 39 -25.16 18.29 11.16
CA TYR A 39 -24.48 17.46 12.15
C TYR A 39 -24.54 15.95 11.83
N CYS A 40 -24.83 15.57 10.58
CA CYS A 40 -24.68 14.20 10.15
C CYS A 40 -23.21 13.78 10.21
N PRO A 41 -22.92 12.57 10.68
CA PRO A 41 -21.57 12.03 10.69
C PRO A 41 -21.16 11.69 9.26
N TYR A 42 -20.03 12.22 8.80
CA TYR A 42 -19.48 11.84 7.52
C TYR A 42 -17.95 11.87 7.55
N ASN A 43 -17.36 11.27 6.53
CA ASN A 43 -15.92 11.17 6.40
C ASN A 43 -15.30 12.52 6.06
N GLN A 44 -14.51 13.08 6.99
CA GLN A 44 -13.89 14.39 6.85
C GLN A 44 -12.43 14.30 6.39
N GLU A 45 -11.96 15.36 5.72
CA GLU A 45 -10.55 15.53 5.38
C GLU A 45 -9.73 15.63 6.67
N LEU A 46 -8.78 14.70 6.83
CA LEU A 46 -7.81 14.75 7.91
C LEU A 46 -6.59 15.55 7.47
N SER A 47 -6.17 16.50 8.32
CA SER A 47 -4.85 17.12 8.26
C SER A 47 -3.92 16.44 9.26
N TYR A 48 -2.72 16.08 8.82
CA TYR A 48 -1.74 15.42 9.67
C TYR A 48 -1.06 16.43 10.60
N LYS A 49 -1.23 16.27 11.91
CA LYS A 49 -0.57 17.12 12.92
C LYS A 49 0.94 17.17 12.65
N ASN A 50 1.50 18.39 12.63
CA ASN A 50 2.92 18.67 12.37
C ASN A 50 3.39 18.45 10.92
N SER A 51 2.47 18.41 9.95
CA SER A 51 2.84 18.48 8.53
C SER A 51 1.81 19.32 7.76
N ASN A 52 2.21 19.83 6.60
CA ASN A 52 1.29 20.49 5.67
C ASN A 52 0.53 19.47 4.78
N ARG A 53 0.49 18.19 5.20
CA ARG A 53 -0.17 17.10 4.48
C ARG A 53 -1.61 16.95 4.95
N ASP A 54 -2.46 16.60 4.01
CA ASP A 54 -3.83 16.17 4.24
C ASP A 54 -4.08 14.80 3.59
N SER A 55 -5.34 14.36 3.58
CA SER A 55 -5.78 13.03 3.14
C SER A 55 -6.25 12.98 1.67
N ARG A 56 -6.00 14.03 0.87
CA ARG A 56 -6.39 14.06 -0.53
C ARG A 56 -5.40 13.28 -1.38
N CYS A 57 -5.84 12.13 -1.91
CA CYS A 57 -5.01 11.25 -2.72
C CYS A 57 -4.47 11.93 -4.00
N TYR A 58 -5.21 12.89 -4.55
CA TYR A 58 -4.85 13.54 -5.82
C TYR A 58 -3.67 14.52 -5.73
N ARG A 59 -3.19 14.83 -4.51
CA ARG A 59 -2.13 15.81 -4.25
C ARG A 59 -0.81 15.10 -3.96
N SER A 60 0.16 15.24 -4.86
CA SER A 60 1.50 14.66 -4.70
C SER A 60 2.22 15.13 -3.43
N GLU A 61 1.91 16.33 -2.94
CA GLU A 61 2.50 16.92 -1.74
C GLU A 61 2.13 16.12 -0.48
N ASN A 62 1.06 15.32 -0.55
CA ASN A 62 0.62 14.45 0.54
C ASN A 62 1.36 13.10 0.58
N GLN A 63 2.30 12.83 -0.33
CA GLN A 63 3.05 11.57 -0.33
C GLN A 63 3.78 11.35 1.02
N PRO A 64 3.51 10.23 1.72
CA PRO A 64 4.28 9.89 2.91
C PRO A 64 5.76 9.63 2.58
N PRO A 65 6.70 10.01 3.46
CA PRO A 65 8.09 9.59 3.34
C PRO A 65 8.19 8.06 3.27
N ASN A 66 9.12 7.51 2.49
CA ASN A 66 9.23 6.04 2.30
C ASN A 66 9.32 5.26 3.62
N LYS A 67 10.00 5.80 4.63
CA LYS A 67 10.13 5.17 5.96
C LYS A 67 8.82 5.14 6.75
N GLU A 68 7.82 5.91 6.34
CA GLU A 68 6.50 6.02 6.97
C GLU A 68 5.38 5.53 6.05
N ASN A 69 5.72 5.02 4.86
CA ASN A 69 4.76 4.52 3.89
C ASN A 69 4.54 3.00 4.07
N TYR A 70 3.79 2.63 5.10
CA TYR A 70 3.61 1.23 5.52
C TYR A 70 2.72 0.40 4.59
N ALA A 71 1.88 1.06 3.80
CA ALA A 71 0.88 0.41 2.95
C ALA A 71 1.16 0.63 1.45
N LEU A 72 2.38 1.07 1.10
CA LEU A 72 2.80 1.40 -0.27
C LEU A 72 1.85 2.38 -0.96
N GLU A 73 1.38 3.37 -0.21
CA GLU A 73 0.51 4.43 -0.71
C GLU A 73 1.23 5.27 -1.78
N LYS A 74 0.50 5.66 -2.81
CA LYS A 74 0.95 6.56 -3.85
C LYS A 74 -0.04 7.70 -4.01
N TYR A 75 0.45 8.92 -3.81
CA TYR A 75 -0.30 10.15 -4.01
C TYR A 75 0.11 10.79 -5.33
N SER A 76 -0.84 10.96 -6.24
CA SER A 76 -0.65 11.58 -7.55
C SER A 76 -2.00 12.03 -8.11
N SER A 77 -2.01 12.80 -9.19
CA SER A 77 -3.26 13.22 -9.85
C SER A 77 -4.15 12.05 -10.31
N GLN A 78 -3.60 10.83 -10.41
CA GLN A 78 -4.30 9.60 -10.79
C GLN A 78 -4.54 8.67 -9.58
N SER A 79 -4.44 9.18 -8.35
CA SER A 79 -4.70 8.39 -7.15
C SER A 79 -6.09 8.60 -6.60
N LYS A 80 -6.71 7.51 -6.16
CA LYS A 80 -7.98 7.50 -5.40
C LYS A 80 -7.81 6.76 -4.08
N CYS A 81 -8.80 6.90 -3.21
CA CYS A 81 -8.81 6.24 -1.92
C CYS A 81 -9.39 4.83 -2.06
N PHE A 82 -8.77 3.86 -1.40
CA PHE A 82 -9.19 2.47 -1.35
C PHE A 82 -9.23 1.99 0.08
N ASP A 83 -10.27 1.23 0.42
CA ASP A 83 -10.39 0.64 1.76
C ASP A 83 -9.45 -0.55 1.91
N HIS A 84 -8.92 -0.73 3.12
CA HIS A 84 -8.09 -1.86 3.48
C HIS A 84 -8.93 -2.96 4.15
N GLY A 85 -8.83 -4.19 3.62
CA GLY A 85 -9.46 -5.37 4.22
C GLY A 85 -8.72 -5.87 5.46
N SER A 86 -7.41 -5.65 5.54
CA SER A 86 -6.56 -6.08 6.65
C SER A 86 -5.66 -4.95 7.14
N ILE A 87 -5.07 -5.13 8.33
CA ILE A 87 -3.95 -4.29 8.74
C ILE A 87 -2.78 -4.62 7.80
N TRP A 88 -2.08 -3.60 7.32
CA TRP A 88 -0.86 -3.76 6.53
C TRP A 88 0.31 -4.14 7.41
N GLU A 89 1.08 -5.10 6.95
CA GLU A 89 2.22 -5.66 7.66
C GLU A 89 3.48 -5.46 6.82
N GLN A 90 4.53 -4.92 7.46
CA GLN A 90 5.84 -4.76 6.84
C GLN A 90 6.84 -5.68 7.54
N TYR A 91 7.44 -6.58 6.78
CA TYR A 91 8.50 -7.47 7.19
C TYR A 91 9.83 -6.91 6.68
N ILE A 92 10.73 -6.58 7.61
CA ILE A 92 12.07 -6.04 7.33
C ILE A 92 13.13 -7.07 7.73
N ASP A 93 14.38 -6.83 7.31
CA ASP A 93 15.53 -7.70 7.57
C ASP A 93 15.25 -9.16 7.20
N GLN A 94 14.91 -9.42 5.94
CA GLN A 94 14.63 -10.79 5.48
C GLN A 94 13.53 -11.47 6.31
N CYS A 95 12.57 -10.65 6.76
CA CYS A 95 11.42 -11.05 7.57
C CYS A 95 11.71 -11.47 9.01
N HIS A 96 12.90 -11.17 9.54
CA HIS A 96 13.21 -11.38 10.96
C HIS A 96 12.46 -10.42 11.89
N ARG A 97 12.09 -9.24 11.38
CA ARG A 97 11.36 -8.24 12.16
C ARG A 97 10.09 -7.84 11.42
N LYS A 98 8.97 -7.90 12.15
CA LYS A 98 7.70 -7.31 11.73
C LYS A 98 7.59 -5.94 12.36
N ARG A 99 7.40 -4.91 11.53
CA ARG A 99 7.19 -3.55 12.03
C ARG A 99 5.77 -3.44 12.59
N ARG A 100 5.63 -2.83 13.77
CA ARG A 100 4.30 -2.49 14.30
C ARG A 100 3.72 -1.36 13.45
N VAL A 101 2.57 -1.61 12.84
CA VAL A 101 1.85 -0.63 12.01
C VAL A 101 0.56 -0.25 12.73
N ILE A 102 0.21 1.03 12.66
CA ILE A 102 -1.08 1.53 13.14
C ILE A 102 -2.16 1.04 12.17
N PRO A 103 -3.30 0.50 12.63
CA PRO A 103 -4.39 0.14 11.73
C PRO A 103 -4.81 1.34 10.87
N GLN A 104 -4.53 1.25 9.58
CA GLN A 104 -5.03 2.18 8.57
C GLN A 104 -6.24 1.54 7.90
N ALA A 105 -7.39 2.21 7.92
CA ALA A 105 -8.62 1.68 7.35
C ALA A 105 -8.69 1.84 5.83
N ALA A 106 -7.92 2.77 5.26
CA ALA A 106 -7.84 3.04 3.83
C ALA A 106 -6.47 3.62 3.46
N GLY A 107 -6.18 3.71 2.17
CA GLY A 107 -4.95 4.27 1.62
C GLY A 107 -5.14 4.83 0.22
N CYS A 108 -4.19 5.63 -0.24
CA CYS A 108 -4.21 6.23 -1.58
C CYS A 108 -3.41 5.41 -2.59
N TYR A 109 -4.02 5.07 -3.73
CA TYR A 109 -3.38 4.26 -4.77
C TYR A 109 -3.71 4.77 -6.17
N GLU A 110 -2.75 4.64 -7.08
CA GLU A 110 -2.96 4.91 -8.50
C GLU A 110 -3.81 3.82 -9.14
N PHE A 111 -4.54 4.18 -10.20
CA PHE A 111 -5.39 3.24 -10.92
C PHE A 111 -5.33 3.43 -12.44
N GLU A 112 -5.64 2.36 -13.17
CA GLU A 112 -5.76 2.35 -14.64
C GLU A 112 -7.06 1.66 -15.04
N CYS A 113 -7.96 2.37 -15.69
CA CYS A 113 -9.28 1.86 -16.08
C CYS A 113 -9.21 1.03 -17.38
N ILE A 114 -9.89 -0.13 -17.39
CA ILE A 114 -9.97 -1.03 -18.55
C ILE A 114 -11.44 -1.33 -18.89
N SER A 115 -11.89 -0.87 -20.05
CA SER A 115 -13.28 -1.03 -20.46
C SER A 115 -13.69 -2.51 -20.46
N TYR A 116 -14.89 -2.78 -19.96
CA TYR A 116 -15.53 -4.08 -19.79
C TYR A 116 -14.83 -5.05 -18.81
N LYS A 117 -13.70 -4.67 -18.21
CA LYS A 117 -12.95 -5.51 -17.27
C LYS A 117 -12.87 -4.95 -15.85
N GLY A 118 -12.92 -3.63 -15.71
CA GLY A 118 -12.79 -2.95 -14.41
C GLY A 118 -11.59 -2.02 -14.41
N PHE A 119 -10.71 -2.12 -13.42
CA PHE A 119 -9.51 -1.29 -13.36
C PHE A 119 -8.36 -2.00 -12.64
N TYR A 120 -7.13 -1.67 -13.01
CA TYR A 120 -5.96 -2.01 -12.21
C TYR A 120 -5.78 -1.00 -11.09
N VAL A 121 -5.35 -1.48 -9.92
CA VAL A 121 -4.78 -0.67 -8.84
C VAL A 121 -3.29 -0.96 -8.75
N TYR A 122 -2.47 0.08 -8.66
CA TYR A 122 -1.02 -0.05 -8.51
C TYR A 122 -0.61 -0.01 -7.05
N ILE A 123 0.20 -0.98 -6.65
CA ILE A 123 0.69 -1.11 -5.29
C ILE A 123 2.19 -1.42 -5.35
N GLY A 124 2.99 -0.42 -4.99
CA GLY A 124 4.42 -0.44 -5.29
C GLY A 124 4.64 -0.53 -6.81
N LYS A 125 5.31 -1.61 -7.25
CA LYS A 125 5.59 -1.87 -8.67
C LYS A 125 4.62 -2.83 -9.34
N GLU A 126 3.76 -3.46 -8.55
CA GLU A 126 2.81 -4.46 -9.03
C GLU A 126 1.44 -3.84 -9.29
N LYS A 127 0.65 -4.50 -10.13
CA LYS A 127 -0.73 -4.10 -10.41
C LYS A 127 -1.69 -5.24 -10.19
N TYR A 128 -2.84 -4.93 -9.62
CA TYR A 128 -3.87 -5.89 -9.24
C TYR A 128 -5.20 -5.51 -9.88
N LEU A 129 -5.92 -6.48 -10.43
CA LEU A 129 -7.17 -6.23 -11.15
C LEU A 129 -8.36 -6.20 -10.19
N CYS A 130 -9.07 -5.09 -10.15
CA CYS A 130 -10.40 -4.97 -9.58
C CYS A 130 -11.45 -5.21 -10.66
N GLU A 131 -12.19 -6.31 -10.54
CA GLU A 131 -13.22 -6.75 -11.48
C GLU A 131 -14.63 -6.41 -10.99
N TYR A 132 -14.84 -6.37 -9.66
CA TYR A 132 -16.13 -6.07 -9.05
C TYR A 132 -15.99 -5.37 -7.69
N GLN A 133 -17.05 -4.64 -7.30
CA GLN A 133 -17.11 -3.98 -6.00
C GLN A 133 -17.06 -5.00 -4.85
N GLY A 134 -16.22 -4.72 -3.86
CA GLY A 134 -16.06 -5.56 -2.67
C GLY A 134 -15.09 -6.74 -2.87
N GLN A 135 -14.45 -6.87 -4.03
CA GLN A 135 -13.39 -7.86 -4.25
C GLN A 135 -12.23 -7.61 -3.28
N ASN A 136 -11.81 -8.65 -2.55
CA ASN A 136 -10.65 -8.60 -1.67
C ASN A 136 -9.39 -8.99 -2.44
N LEU A 137 -8.48 -8.04 -2.61
CA LEU A 137 -7.17 -8.28 -3.21
C LEU A 137 -6.15 -8.53 -2.10
N THR A 138 -5.73 -9.77 -1.91
CA THR A 138 -4.61 -10.09 -1.03
C THR A 138 -3.30 -9.71 -1.71
N ILE A 139 -2.52 -8.87 -1.04
CA ILE A 139 -1.29 -8.31 -1.56
C ILE A 139 -0.11 -8.91 -0.81
N ILE A 140 0.87 -9.42 -1.56
CA ILE A 140 2.17 -9.84 -1.06
C ILE A 140 3.20 -9.34 -2.08
N THR A 141 3.97 -8.33 -1.70
CA THR A 141 4.95 -7.71 -2.61
C THR A 141 6.21 -7.30 -1.86
N ALA A 142 7.33 -7.18 -2.58
CA ALA A 142 8.62 -6.78 -2.02
C ALA A 142 9.07 -5.45 -2.61
N GLU A 143 9.40 -4.49 -1.74
CA GLU A 143 9.93 -3.19 -2.14
C GLU A 143 10.84 -2.62 -1.04
N TYR A 144 11.89 -1.88 -1.43
CA TYR A 144 12.85 -1.28 -0.48
C TYR A 144 13.37 -2.29 0.57
N ASP A 145 13.78 -3.48 0.12
CA ASP A 145 14.28 -4.58 0.97
C ASP A 145 13.30 -5.06 2.06
N SER A 146 12.01 -4.76 1.89
CA SER A 146 10.93 -5.13 2.80
C SER A 146 9.86 -5.92 2.06
N VAL A 147 9.20 -6.85 2.74
CA VAL A 147 8.01 -7.54 2.23
C VAL A 147 6.76 -6.93 2.87
N TYR A 148 5.79 -6.57 2.04
CA TYR A 148 4.52 -5.98 2.46
C TYR A 148 3.40 -6.99 2.26
N VAL A 149 2.57 -7.12 3.28
CA VAL A 149 1.38 -7.98 3.26
C VAL A 149 0.17 -7.15 3.66
N GLY A 150 -0.87 -7.19 2.84
CA GLY A 150 -2.07 -6.38 3.06
C GLY A 150 -3.26 -6.88 2.25
N THR A 151 -4.39 -6.20 2.42
CA THR A 151 -5.59 -6.46 1.61
C THR A 151 -6.20 -5.14 1.19
N ILE A 152 -6.50 -4.99 -0.10
CA ILE A 152 -7.29 -3.87 -0.64
C ILE A 152 -8.70 -4.38 -0.98
N ILE A 153 -9.71 -3.60 -0.64
CA ILE A 153 -11.10 -3.83 -1.05
C ILE A 153 -11.37 -2.99 -2.29
N CYS A 154 -11.76 -3.63 -3.38
CA CYS A 154 -12.07 -2.93 -4.63
C CYS A 154 -13.34 -2.07 -4.48
N PRO A 155 -13.26 -0.75 -4.72
CA PRO A 155 -14.43 0.12 -4.77
C PRO A 155 -15.27 -0.15 -6.02
N ASP A 156 -16.45 0.49 -6.07
CA ASP A 156 -17.29 0.46 -7.25
C ASP A 156 -16.56 1.08 -8.47
N CYS A 157 -16.69 0.41 -9.61
CA CYS A 157 -16.01 0.80 -10.85
C CYS A 157 -16.47 2.18 -11.36
N GLN A 158 -17.73 2.55 -11.18
CA GLN A 158 -18.25 3.86 -11.58
C GLN A 158 -17.63 4.97 -10.73
N ILE A 159 -17.36 4.72 -9.45
CA ILE A 159 -16.68 5.70 -8.57
C ILE A 159 -15.25 5.97 -9.06
N ILE A 160 -14.55 4.94 -9.55
CA ILE A 160 -13.17 5.06 -10.03
C ILE A 160 -13.10 5.60 -11.46
N CYS A 161 -13.85 5.02 -12.39
CA CYS A 161 -13.70 5.22 -13.83
C CYS A 161 -14.85 6.03 -14.47
N GLY A 162 -15.95 6.31 -13.76
CA GLY A 162 -17.17 6.89 -14.36
C GLY A 162 -17.01 8.30 -14.94
N SER A 163 -15.93 9.02 -14.61
CA SER A 163 -15.62 10.32 -15.23
C SER A 163 -14.91 10.21 -16.58
N LEU A 164 -14.55 9.00 -17.02
CA LEU A 164 -13.86 8.77 -18.29
C LEU A 164 -14.88 8.61 -19.42
N ASN A 165 -14.71 9.38 -20.50
CA ASN A 165 -15.57 9.31 -21.67
C ASN A 165 -15.48 7.93 -22.34
N ASN A 166 -16.63 7.39 -22.74
CA ASN A 166 -16.76 6.08 -23.42
C ASN A 166 -16.17 4.89 -22.64
N PHE A 167 -16.01 5.03 -21.31
CA PHE A 167 -15.63 3.94 -20.45
C PHE A 167 -16.84 3.12 -20.04
N GLN A 168 -16.69 1.79 -20.00
CA GLN A 168 -17.78 0.89 -19.63
C GLN A 168 -17.32 -0.07 -18.54
N CYS A 169 -17.98 -0.04 -17.38
CA CYS A 169 -17.69 -0.97 -16.30
C CYS A 169 -18.18 -2.39 -16.64
N PRO A 170 -17.52 -3.43 -16.08
CA PRO A 170 -17.99 -4.81 -16.22
C PRO A 170 -19.39 -4.98 -15.62
N SER A 171 -20.22 -5.81 -16.25
CA SER A 171 -21.50 -6.23 -15.67
C SER A 171 -21.27 -7.15 -14.47
N GLU A 172 -22.08 -7.02 -13.40
CA GLU A 172 -21.91 -7.75 -12.12
C GLU A 172 -21.92 -9.30 -12.19
N ILE A 173 -22.15 -9.88 -13.36
CA ILE A 173 -22.33 -11.31 -13.60
C ILE A 173 -21.04 -12.13 -13.36
N ASN A 174 -19.86 -11.50 -13.24
CA ASN A 174 -18.57 -12.19 -13.09
C ASN A 174 -18.14 -12.54 -11.65
N LYS A 175 -18.89 -12.11 -10.62
CA LYS A 175 -18.50 -12.30 -9.19
C LYS A 175 -18.21 -13.77 -8.84
N ASN A 176 -19.07 -14.69 -9.24
CA ASN A 176 -19.00 -16.11 -8.84
C ASN A 176 -17.85 -16.89 -9.53
N HIS A 177 -17.45 -16.49 -10.74
CA HIS A 177 -16.36 -17.16 -11.46
C HIS A 177 -15.00 -16.75 -10.89
N VAL A 178 -14.83 -15.45 -10.65
CA VAL A 178 -13.60 -14.87 -10.11
C VAL A 178 -13.33 -15.34 -8.68
N GLN A 179 -14.35 -15.40 -7.82
CA GLN A 179 -14.20 -15.88 -6.44
C GLN A 179 -13.67 -17.32 -6.35
N ARG A 180 -14.09 -18.21 -7.26
CA ARG A 180 -13.60 -19.61 -7.29
C ARG A 180 -12.13 -19.70 -7.69
N GLN A 181 -11.67 -18.85 -8.61
CA GLN A 181 -10.27 -18.80 -9.03
C GLN A 181 -9.37 -18.23 -7.93
N GLN A 182 -9.84 -17.20 -7.20
CA GLN A 182 -9.08 -16.58 -6.11
C GLN A 182 -8.90 -17.52 -4.91
N GLN A 183 -9.92 -18.31 -4.55
CA GLN A 183 -9.83 -19.28 -3.46
C GLN A 183 -8.79 -20.38 -3.68
N GLN A 184 -8.57 -20.79 -4.94
CA GLN A 184 -7.54 -21.79 -5.28
C GLN A 184 -6.11 -21.24 -5.22
N GLN A 185 -5.94 -19.92 -5.30
CA GLN A 185 -4.62 -19.25 -5.23
C GLN A 185 -4.23 -18.87 -3.79
N GLN A 186 -5.19 -18.88 -2.85
CA GLN A 186 -5.04 -18.33 -1.51
C GLN A 186 -4.54 -19.33 -0.45
N SER A 187 -4.27 -20.58 -0.83
CA SER A 187 -3.93 -21.65 0.12
C SER A 187 -2.53 -21.54 0.75
N ASP A 188 -1.64 -20.67 0.26
CA ASP A 188 -0.24 -20.66 0.70
C ASP A 188 0.36 -19.25 0.86
N ILE A 189 -0.38 -18.33 1.49
CA ILE A 189 0.13 -16.98 1.83
C ILE A 189 1.42 -17.06 2.65
N ARG A 190 1.48 -17.98 3.63
CA ARG A 190 2.66 -18.15 4.51
C ARG A 190 3.89 -18.63 3.74
N LEU A 191 3.70 -19.59 2.84
CA LEU A 191 4.75 -20.11 1.96
C LEU A 191 5.17 -19.06 0.94
N SER A 192 4.23 -18.26 0.42
CA SER A 192 4.52 -17.15 -0.49
C SER A 192 5.37 -16.08 0.19
N VAL A 193 5.01 -15.66 1.41
CA VAL A 193 5.82 -14.72 2.20
C VAL A 193 7.21 -15.31 2.46
N GLN A 194 7.31 -16.56 2.92
CA GLN A 194 8.61 -17.22 3.16
C GLN A 194 9.48 -17.29 1.90
N ASN A 195 8.90 -17.61 0.74
CA ASN A 195 9.61 -17.65 -0.55
C ASN A 195 10.10 -16.26 -0.99
N PHE A 196 9.35 -15.19 -0.67
CA PHE A 196 9.81 -13.82 -0.89
C PHE A 196 10.97 -13.47 0.05
N CYS A 197 10.87 -13.85 1.33
CA CYS A 197 11.94 -13.61 2.31
C CYS A 197 13.26 -14.31 1.90
N THR A 198 13.20 -15.53 1.36
CA THR A 198 14.38 -16.28 0.90
C THR A 198 14.95 -15.72 -0.42
N ARG A 199 14.11 -15.34 -1.39
CA ARG A 199 14.61 -14.69 -2.63
C ARG A 199 15.28 -13.34 -2.39
N SER A 200 14.76 -12.54 -1.46
CA SER A 200 15.41 -11.28 -1.06
C SER A 200 16.77 -11.50 -0.38
N TYR A 201 16.98 -12.65 0.28
CA TYR A 201 18.29 -13.04 0.81
C TYR A 201 19.28 -13.39 -0.30
N GLU A 202 18.87 -14.21 -1.27
CA GLU A 202 19.71 -14.65 -2.38
C GLU A 202 20.18 -13.48 -3.24
N TYR A 203 19.29 -12.55 -3.62
CA TYR A 203 19.65 -11.34 -4.36
C TYR A 203 20.68 -10.47 -3.62
N ASN A 204 20.52 -10.33 -2.30
CA ASN A 204 21.44 -9.56 -1.48
C ASN A 204 22.81 -10.24 -1.36
N GLN A 205 22.88 -11.57 -1.30
CA GLN A 205 24.16 -12.30 -1.35
C GLN A 205 24.88 -12.14 -2.69
N SER A 206 24.16 -12.18 -3.82
CA SER A 206 24.73 -11.96 -5.16
C SER A 206 25.30 -10.53 -5.30
N SER A 207 24.55 -9.53 -4.85
CA SER A 207 24.98 -8.11 -4.81
C SER A 207 26.19 -7.89 -3.89
N MET A 208 26.27 -8.59 -2.75
CA MET A 208 27.43 -8.51 -1.87
C MET A 208 28.65 -9.21 -2.49
N SER A 209 28.48 -10.37 -3.12
CA SER A 209 29.55 -11.07 -3.85
C SER A 209 30.15 -10.22 -4.97
N ASP A 210 29.32 -9.55 -5.77
CA ASP A 210 29.78 -8.64 -6.84
C ASP A 210 30.53 -7.41 -6.31
N LYS A 211 30.05 -6.81 -5.20
CA LYS A 211 30.75 -5.71 -4.54
C LYS A 211 32.09 -6.14 -3.95
N THR A 212 32.17 -7.34 -3.39
CA THR A 212 33.42 -7.90 -2.84
C THR A 212 34.42 -8.19 -3.95
N ASN A 213 33.97 -8.71 -5.09
CA ASN A 213 34.80 -8.94 -6.28
C ASN A 213 35.30 -7.63 -6.90
N GLN A 214 34.45 -6.60 -7.02
CA GLN A 214 34.89 -5.27 -7.47
C GLN A 214 35.94 -4.67 -6.55
N LEU A 215 35.76 -4.77 -5.22
CA LEU A 215 36.72 -4.24 -4.26
C LEU A 215 38.08 -4.97 -4.35
N HIS A 216 38.05 -6.29 -4.57
CA HIS A 216 39.26 -7.10 -4.77
C HIS A 216 40.02 -6.70 -6.04
N ILE A 217 39.31 -6.45 -7.15
CA ILE A 217 39.89 -6.00 -8.41
C ILE A 217 40.53 -4.61 -8.26
N ILE A 218 39.85 -3.68 -7.58
CA ILE A 218 40.36 -2.33 -7.31
C ILE A 218 41.65 -2.41 -6.48
N LEU A 219 41.67 -3.20 -5.41
CA LEU A 219 42.86 -3.38 -4.56
C LEU A 219 44.04 -4.00 -5.34
N GLN A 220 43.79 -4.98 -6.21
CA GLN A 220 44.83 -5.55 -7.07
C GLN A 220 45.39 -4.53 -8.07
N THR A 221 44.52 -3.71 -8.69
CA THR A 221 44.98 -2.67 -9.62
C THR A 221 45.81 -1.59 -8.93
N ILE A 222 45.43 -1.17 -7.72
CA ILE A 222 46.22 -0.21 -6.92
C ILE A 222 47.58 -0.80 -6.57
N PHE A 223 47.63 -2.06 -6.13
CA PHE A 223 48.87 -2.75 -5.79
C PHE A 223 49.82 -2.85 -6.98
N LEU A 224 49.31 -3.23 -8.17
CA LEU A 224 50.10 -3.27 -9.40
C LEU A 224 50.58 -1.87 -9.82
N PHE A 225 49.76 -0.83 -9.66
CA PHE A 225 50.18 0.55 -9.92
C PHE A 225 51.28 1.03 -8.96
N SER A 226 51.18 0.69 -7.68
CA SER A 226 52.20 1.00 -6.68
C SER A 226 53.53 0.29 -6.97
N ILE A 227 53.48 -0.98 -7.40
CA ILE A 227 54.67 -1.72 -7.85
C ILE A 227 55.29 -1.06 -9.09
N CYS A 228 54.47 -0.70 -10.09
CA CYS A 228 54.95 0.00 -11.28
C CYS A 228 55.60 1.34 -10.94
N LEU A 229 55.01 2.13 -10.03
CA LEU A 229 55.58 3.41 -9.57
C LEU A 229 56.87 3.23 -8.77
N TYR A 230 56.98 2.15 -7.99
CA TYR A 230 58.19 1.82 -7.25
C TYR A 230 59.34 1.42 -8.18
N ILE A 231 59.07 0.59 -9.19
CA ILE A 231 60.08 0.20 -10.20
C ILE A 231 60.53 1.41 -11.04
N ARG A 232 59.62 2.35 -11.34
CA ARG A 232 59.93 3.55 -12.12
C ARG A 232 60.75 4.61 -11.37
N LYS A 233 60.83 4.52 -10.03
CA LYS A 233 61.67 5.39 -9.18
C LYS A 233 63.02 4.77 -8.81
N GLY A 234 63.26 3.52 -9.17
CA GLY A 234 64.46 2.74 -8.82
C GLY A 234 65.46 2.55 -9.95
N PHE A 235 65.36 3.31 -11.05
CA PHE A 235 66.33 3.38 -12.14
C PHE A 235 66.63 4.83 -12.50
#